data_AF-A0A953DUI5-F1
#
_entry.id   AF-A0A953DUI5-F1
#
_cell.length_a   1.000
_cell.length_b   1.000
_cell.length_c   1.000
_cell.angle_alpha   90.00
_cell.angle_beta   90.00
_cell.angle_gamma   90.00
#
_symmetry.space_group_name_H-M   'P 1'
#
loop_
_entity.id
_entity.type
_entity.pdbx_description
1 polymer ?
#
loop_
_entity_poly.entity_id
_entity_poly.type
_entity_poly.pdbx_seq_one_letter_code
_entity_poly.pdbx_strand_id
1 'polypeptide(L)'
;MTANWTMGEAAIALLEDYGVDTVFGIPGVHTLELYRGLSRSSIRHVGVRHEQGAGFMADGYARASGRPGVCLLISGPGVTNAATAIGQAYSDSVPVLVLSSVTATTDLGRGRGRLHEITSQQAAMAPLTAFSRTVMAPEDLEPAFADAFALFAAARPRPVHIEVPIDVLAAPAVPSRGETPHPRRPAPDAAAIDAAAALLRASRRPVIIAGGGCVDCGEPVAAVAEALQAPVAVTVAAKGVVPDDHPLCVGSTLCLPATQALIAEADAALAVGTELAETDWWTDGLPRLPGRLVRIDIDAATAVRDHRPDVAILADAADALRALARALGAATRDGAEARARVAAVRERNAAALPSLQRRHLKVLEALRAALPGDGIVATDMTQIAYTANYAFPARRPRCWFHPSGYGTLGYALPAAIGAK
;
A
#
# COMPACT_ATOMS: atom_id res chain seq x y z
N MET A 1 39.01 0.72 21.20
CA MET A 1 38.53 -0.68 21.20
C MET A 1 37.31 -0.72 20.31
N THR A 2 37.44 -1.19 19.07
CA THR A 2 36.29 -1.48 18.22
C THR A 2 35.46 -2.54 18.93
N ALA A 3 34.21 -2.25 19.29
CA ALA A 3 33.33 -3.29 19.79
C ALA A 3 33.32 -4.42 18.74
N ASN A 4 33.36 -5.69 19.16
CA ASN A 4 33.15 -6.82 18.25
C ASN A 4 31.65 -6.87 17.97
N TRP A 5 31.21 -6.32 16.84
CA TRP A 5 29.83 -6.45 16.38
C TRP A 5 29.68 -7.76 15.60
N THR A 6 28.52 -8.39 15.71
CA THR A 6 28.10 -9.45 14.79
C THR A 6 27.31 -8.88 13.62
N MET A 7 27.14 -9.69 12.58
CA MET A 7 26.27 -9.37 11.44
C MET A 7 24.83 -9.06 11.87
N GLY A 8 24.31 -9.76 12.87
CA GLY A 8 22.99 -9.46 13.42
C GLY A 8 22.93 -8.07 14.08
N GLU A 9 23.96 -7.68 14.83
CA GLU A 9 24.05 -6.33 15.40
C GLU A 9 24.20 -5.26 14.30
N ALA A 10 25.00 -5.52 13.27
CA ALA A 10 25.18 -4.62 12.14
C ALA A 10 23.88 -4.41 11.33
N ALA A 11 23.08 -5.46 11.15
CA ALA A 11 21.78 -5.36 10.47
C ALA A 11 20.80 -4.44 11.23
N ILE A 12 20.79 -4.50 12.56
CA ILE A 12 19.95 -3.61 13.36
C ILE A 12 20.43 -2.16 13.30
N ALA A 13 21.74 -1.91 13.41
CA ALA A 13 22.28 -0.55 13.23
C ALA A 13 21.95 0.01 11.84
N LEU A 14 21.98 -0.83 10.81
CA LEU A 14 21.60 -0.40 9.47
C LEU A 14 20.10 -0.07 9.37
N LEU A 15 19.21 -0.80 10.06
CA LEU A 15 17.80 -0.40 10.18
C LEU A 15 17.66 0.99 10.82
N GLU A 16 18.43 1.30 11.87
CA GLU A 16 18.44 2.63 12.50
C GLU A 16 18.88 3.72 11.54
N ASP A 17 19.92 3.47 10.74
CA ASP A 17 20.43 4.41 9.75
C ASP A 17 19.41 4.69 8.63
N TYR A 18 18.59 3.70 8.25
CA TYR A 18 17.42 3.89 7.37
C TYR A 18 16.22 4.53 8.09
N GLY A 19 16.40 4.95 9.33
CA GLY A 19 15.39 5.61 10.13
C GLY A 19 14.26 4.68 10.53
N VAL A 20 14.47 3.37 10.68
CA VAL A 20 13.48 2.47 11.30
C VAL A 20 13.44 2.74 12.79
N ASP A 21 12.23 2.88 13.35
CA ASP A 21 12.05 3.11 14.80
C ASP A 21 11.31 1.98 15.51
N THR A 22 10.67 1.08 14.76
CA THR A 22 9.83 0.02 15.32
C THR A 22 9.99 -1.25 14.49
N VAL A 23 10.14 -2.38 15.18
CA VAL A 23 10.13 -3.72 14.57
C VAL A 23 9.17 -4.66 15.29
N PHE A 24 8.58 -5.59 14.55
CA PHE A 24 7.64 -6.59 15.07
C PHE A 24 8.23 -7.99 14.94
N GLY A 25 8.25 -8.79 16.02
CA GLY A 25 8.83 -10.13 15.93
C GLY A 25 8.77 -10.95 17.21
N ILE A 26 9.26 -12.19 17.13
CA ILE A 26 9.42 -13.09 18.27
C ILE A 26 10.88 -13.56 18.34
N PRO A 27 11.54 -13.51 19.51
CA PRO A 27 12.89 -14.02 19.65
C PRO A 27 12.92 -15.55 19.55
N GLY A 28 13.95 -16.08 18.93
CA GLY A 28 14.24 -17.51 18.91
C GLY A 28 15.72 -17.78 18.68
N VAL A 29 16.13 -19.05 18.81
CA VAL A 29 17.54 -19.43 18.79
C VAL A 29 18.29 -19.03 17.51
N HIS A 30 17.62 -18.99 16.36
CA HIS A 30 18.25 -18.59 15.08
C HIS A 30 18.27 -17.06 14.85
N THR A 31 17.59 -16.27 15.68
CA THR A 31 17.54 -14.80 15.56
C THR A 31 18.26 -14.07 16.69
N LEU A 32 18.97 -14.79 17.57
CA LEU A 32 19.62 -14.24 18.76
C LEU A 32 20.51 -13.03 18.47
N GLU A 33 21.23 -13.06 17.35
CA GLU A 33 22.16 -11.99 16.96
C GLU A 33 21.43 -10.69 16.58
N LEU A 34 20.26 -10.79 15.93
CA LEU A 34 19.39 -9.65 15.66
C LEU A 34 18.87 -9.05 16.99
N TYR A 35 18.47 -9.89 17.94
CA TYR A 35 18.00 -9.41 19.24
C TYR A 35 19.12 -8.84 20.12
N ARG A 36 20.36 -9.32 19.95
CA ARG A 36 21.53 -8.69 20.56
C ARG A 36 21.73 -7.28 20.00
N GLY A 37 21.56 -7.10 18.68
CA GLY A 37 21.53 -5.78 18.04
C GLY A 37 20.45 -4.88 18.63
N LEU A 38 19.22 -5.38 18.73
CA LEU A 38 18.10 -4.63 19.31
C LEU A 38 18.35 -4.17 20.74
N SER A 39 19.01 -4.99 21.56
CA SER A 39 19.34 -4.62 22.95
C SER A 39 20.27 -3.40 23.08
N ARG A 40 20.91 -3.00 21.98
CA ARG A 40 21.85 -1.87 21.87
C ARG A 40 21.29 -0.72 21.04
N SER A 41 20.10 -0.89 20.49
CA SER A 41 19.43 0.03 19.57
C SER A 41 18.36 0.84 20.29
N SER A 42 18.00 1.98 19.70
CA SER A 42 16.84 2.80 20.04
C SER A 42 15.52 2.30 19.45
N ILE A 43 15.57 1.32 18.54
CA ILE A 43 14.39 0.71 17.90
C ILE A 43 13.49 0.06 18.95
N ARG A 44 12.21 0.40 18.91
CA ARG A 44 11.18 -0.26 19.69
C ARG A 44 10.87 -1.64 19.13
N HIS A 45 11.14 -2.69 19.92
CA HIS A 45 10.65 -4.03 19.62
C HIS A 45 9.24 -4.23 20.15
N VAL A 46 8.34 -4.72 19.29
CA VAL A 46 7.00 -5.18 19.65
C VAL A 46 6.97 -6.70 19.56
N GLY A 47 7.01 -7.35 20.72
CA GLY A 47 6.90 -8.80 20.84
C GLY A 47 5.52 -9.30 20.41
N VAL A 48 5.49 -10.20 19.42
CA VAL A 48 4.22 -10.78 18.95
C VAL A 48 3.96 -12.17 19.54
N ARG A 49 2.77 -12.74 19.30
CA ARG A 49 2.41 -14.11 19.74
C ARG A 49 2.30 -15.11 18.59
N HIS A 50 2.37 -14.62 17.35
CA HIS A 50 2.40 -15.41 16.13
C HIS A 50 3.03 -14.55 15.02
N GLU A 51 3.85 -15.13 14.13
CA GLU A 51 4.58 -14.39 13.10
C GLU A 51 3.67 -13.77 12.04
N GLN A 52 2.51 -14.37 11.77
CA GLN A 52 1.42 -13.72 11.01
C GLN A 52 1.07 -12.35 11.59
N GLY A 53 1.00 -12.25 12.92
CA GLY A 53 0.75 -10.99 13.62
C GLY A 53 1.88 -9.98 13.41
N ALA A 54 3.15 -10.41 13.36
CA ALA A 54 4.26 -9.51 13.04
C ALA A 54 4.14 -8.93 11.63
N GLY A 55 3.81 -9.76 10.63
CA GLY A 55 3.61 -9.29 9.27
C GLY A 55 2.47 -8.28 9.15
N PHE A 56 1.32 -8.56 9.78
CA PHE A 56 0.18 -7.64 9.74
C PHE A 56 0.37 -6.38 10.58
N MET A 57 1.10 -6.45 11.70
CA MET A 57 1.49 -5.25 12.44
C MET A 57 2.45 -4.37 11.61
N ALA A 58 3.42 -4.97 10.91
CA ALA A 58 4.29 -4.23 10.01
C ALA A 58 3.51 -3.57 8.86
N ASP A 59 2.54 -4.27 8.26
CA ASP A 59 1.61 -3.70 7.28
C ASP A 59 0.82 -2.51 7.85
N GLY A 60 0.19 -2.68 9.02
CA GLY A 60 -0.59 -1.63 9.67
C GLY A 60 0.25 -0.41 10.04
N TYR A 61 1.48 -0.62 10.55
CA TYR A 61 2.46 0.43 10.80
C TYR A 61 2.78 1.20 9.51
N ALA A 62 3.02 0.49 8.41
CA ALA A 62 3.39 1.10 7.15
C ALA A 62 2.27 1.97 6.57
N ARG A 63 1.02 1.51 6.66
CA ARG A 63 -0.14 2.29 6.22
C ARG A 63 -0.35 3.53 7.07
N ALA A 64 -0.21 3.42 8.40
CA ALA A 64 -0.44 4.53 9.32
C ALA A 64 0.66 5.60 9.22
N SER A 65 1.92 5.18 9.18
CA SER A 65 3.08 6.08 9.21
C SER A 65 3.52 6.58 7.85
N GLY A 66 3.23 5.84 6.77
CA GLY A 66 3.80 6.07 5.45
C GLY A 66 5.27 5.64 5.33
N ARG A 67 5.82 4.98 6.34
CA ARG A 67 7.19 4.46 6.38
C ARG A 67 7.21 2.94 6.24
N PRO A 68 8.33 2.33 5.81
CA PRO A 68 8.40 0.87 5.72
C PRO A 68 8.17 0.20 7.08
N GLY A 69 7.31 -0.81 7.12
CA GLY A 69 7.14 -1.68 8.28
C GLY A 69 8.19 -2.78 8.27
N VAL A 70 8.67 -3.20 9.44
CA VAL A 70 9.74 -4.21 9.53
C VAL A 70 9.32 -5.34 10.45
N CYS A 71 9.41 -6.59 9.97
CA CYS A 71 9.22 -7.78 10.78
C CYS A 71 10.50 -8.62 10.88
N LEU A 72 10.82 -9.07 12.10
CA LEU A 72 11.96 -9.92 12.40
C LEU A 72 11.48 -11.34 12.66
N LEU A 73 11.82 -12.26 11.76
CA LEU A 73 11.30 -13.63 11.75
C LEU A 73 12.39 -14.67 11.93
N ILE A 74 12.01 -15.78 12.56
CA ILE A 74 12.86 -16.97 12.59
C ILE A 74 12.74 -17.77 11.28
N SER A 75 13.75 -18.60 10.98
CA SER A 75 13.77 -19.48 9.81
C SER A 75 12.60 -20.46 9.79
N GLY A 76 12.34 -21.03 8.61
CA GLY A 76 11.39 -22.13 8.42
C GLY A 76 9.98 -21.75 8.87
N PRO A 77 9.45 -22.33 9.98
CA PRO A 77 8.10 -22.06 10.45
C PRO A 77 7.80 -20.57 10.64
N GLY A 78 8.77 -19.76 11.10
CA GLY A 78 8.53 -18.32 11.32
C GLY A 78 8.19 -17.56 10.04
N VAL A 79 8.96 -17.80 8.98
CA VAL A 79 8.70 -17.21 7.65
C VAL A 79 7.41 -17.78 7.05
N THR A 80 7.17 -19.08 7.12
CA THR A 80 5.94 -19.67 6.56
C THR A 80 4.68 -19.24 7.32
N ASN A 81 4.76 -19.01 8.62
CA ASN A 81 3.66 -18.45 9.43
C ASN A 81 3.32 -17.01 9.03
N ALA A 82 4.30 -16.24 8.57
CA ALA A 82 4.11 -14.86 8.11
C ALA A 82 3.69 -14.75 6.64
N ALA A 83 3.81 -15.83 5.85
CA ALA A 83 3.60 -15.81 4.40
C ALA A 83 2.27 -15.18 3.99
N THR A 84 1.17 -15.49 4.68
CA THR A 84 -0.14 -14.87 4.40
C THR A 84 -0.12 -13.35 4.58
N ALA A 85 0.49 -12.85 5.64
CA ALA A 85 0.57 -11.41 5.89
C ALA A 85 1.48 -10.71 4.86
N ILE A 86 2.55 -11.38 4.43
CA ILE A 86 3.43 -10.90 3.38
C ILE A 86 2.69 -10.87 2.03
N GLY A 87 1.90 -11.90 1.71
CA GLY A 87 1.04 -11.93 0.52
C GLY A 87 0.00 -10.79 0.50
N GLN A 88 -0.58 -10.46 1.66
CA GLN A 88 -1.47 -9.31 1.81
C GLN A 88 -0.74 -7.99 1.50
N ALA A 89 0.41 -7.77 2.14
CA ALA A 89 1.23 -6.58 1.91
C ALA A 89 1.66 -6.47 0.44
N TYR A 90 1.97 -7.61 -0.20
CA TYR A 90 2.23 -7.66 -1.63
C TYR A 90 1.04 -7.16 -2.39
N SER A 91 -0.11 -7.81 -2.28
CA SER A 91 -1.32 -7.47 -3.04
C SER A 91 -1.66 -5.97 -2.95
N ASP A 92 -1.62 -5.40 -1.76
CA ASP A 92 -2.03 -4.01 -1.51
C ASP A 92 -0.89 -2.98 -1.68
N SER A 93 0.28 -3.40 -2.15
CA SER A 93 1.45 -2.54 -2.41
C SER A 93 1.98 -1.82 -1.17
N VAL A 94 2.15 -2.56 -0.07
CA VAL A 94 2.61 -2.04 1.22
C VAL A 94 4.11 -2.31 1.39
N PRO A 95 4.92 -1.30 1.78
CA PRO A 95 6.35 -1.48 2.00
C PRO A 95 6.60 -2.20 3.33
N VAL A 96 6.84 -3.51 3.26
CA VAL A 96 7.22 -4.33 4.42
C VAL A 96 8.58 -4.99 4.17
N LEU A 97 9.54 -4.78 5.06
CA LEU A 97 10.79 -5.53 5.09
C LEU A 97 10.65 -6.73 6.03
N VAL A 98 10.80 -7.92 5.46
CA VAL A 98 10.89 -9.19 6.20
C VAL A 98 12.36 -9.52 6.35
N LEU A 99 12.91 -9.35 7.55
CA LEU A 99 14.27 -9.77 7.86
C LEU A 99 14.21 -11.08 8.65
N SER A 100 14.81 -12.13 8.12
CA SER A 100 14.76 -13.45 8.72
C SER A 100 16.14 -14.11 8.85
N SER A 101 16.23 -15.08 9.75
CA SER A 101 17.32 -16.07 9.70
C SER A 101 16.99 -17.18 8.69
N VAL A 102 18.00 -17.89 8.20
CA VAL A 102 17.87 -19.20 7.52
C VAL A 102 18.89 -20.20 8.09
N THR A 103 18.77 -21.49 7.79
CA THR A 103 19.74 -22.51 8.25
C THR A 103 21.18 -22.17 7.82
N ALA A 104 22.16 -22.78 8.48
CA ALA A 104 23.57 -22.45 8.24
C ALA A 104 23.97 -22.66 6.77
N THR A 105 24.94 -21.89 6.27
CA THR A 105 25.41 -21.95 4.88
C THR A 105 25.69 -23.37 4.40
N THR A 106 26.30 -24.21 5.26
CA THR A 106 26.68 -25.59 4.93
C THR A 106 25.51 -26.56 4.83
N ASP A 107 24.32 -26.17 5.28
CA ASP A 107 23.11 -26.99 5.35
C ASP A 107 22.00 -26.53 4.39
N LEU A 108 22.13 -25.36 3.75
CA LEU A 108 21.13 -24.82 2.81
C LEU A 108 20.76 -25.84 1.71
N GLY A 109 19.48 -26.23 1.68
CA GLY A 109 18.91 -27.14 0.68
C GLY A 109 19.48 -28.57 0.69
N ARG A 110 20.23 -28.97 1.73
CA ARG A 110 20.89 -30.28 1.78
C ARG A 110 19.99 -31.42 2.27
N GLY A 111 18.85 -31.13 2.89
CA GLY A 111 17.92 -32.14 3.39
C GLY A 111 18.48 -32.96 4.54
N ARG A 112 19.22 -32.32 5.46
CA ARG A 112 19.94 -32.99 6.55
C ARG A 112 19.10 -33.20 7.82
N GLY A 113 17.84 -32.78 7.82
CA GLY A 113 16.95 -32.81 8.98
C GLY A 113 17.32 -31.79 10.04
N ARG A 114 17.84 -30.62 9.65
CA ARG A 114 18.17 -29.55 10.60
C ARG A 114 16.90 -28.94 11.18
N LEU A 115 17.02 -28.40 12.39
CA LEU A 115 15.94 -27.62 12.99
C LEU A 115 15.54 -26.49 12.04
N HIS A 116 14.24 -26.36 11.78
CA HIS A 116 13.64 -25.36 10.88
C HIS A 116 14.08 -25.45 9.41
N GLU A 117 14.63 -26.58 8.96
CA GLU A 117 15.00 -26.78 7.55
C GLU A 117 13.74 -26.90 6.66
N ILE A 118 13.77 -26.19 5.53
CA ILE A 118 12.84 -26.35 4.41
C ILE A 118 13.64 -26.36 3.10
N THR A 119 13.04 -26.88 2.01
CA THR A 119 13.73 -27.04 0.72
C THR A 119 14.34 -25.73 0.21
N SER A 120 13.58 -24.64 0.25
CA SER A 120 14.06 -23.30 -0.06
C SER A 120 13.10 -22.26 0.54
N GLN A 121 13.59 -21.50 1.52
CA GLN A 121 12.84 -20.41 2.14
C GLN A 121 12.66 -19.24 1.16
N GLN A 122 13.67 -18.96 0.35
CA GLN A 122 13.58 -18.00 -0.74
C GLN A 122 12.48 -18.37 -1.76
N ALA A 123 12.38 -19.64 -2.17
CA ALA A 123 11.36 -20.08 -3.12
C ALA A 123 9.94 -19.96 -2.55
N ALA A 124 9.77 -20.20 -1.25
CA ALA A 124 8.50 -20.00 -0.56
C ALA A 124 8.06 -18.53 -0.56
N MET A 125 9.02 -17.60 -0.53
CA MET A 125 8.73 -16.16 -0.45
C MET A 125 8.73 -15.40 -1.77
N ALA A 126 9.40 -15.92 -2.80
CA ALA A 126 9.50 -15.28 -4.10
C ALA A 126 8.16 -14.83 -4.72
N PRO A 127 7.06 -15.61 -4.70
CA PRO A 127 5.79 -15.15 -5.30
C PRO A 127 5.04 -14.12 -4.46
N LEU A 128 5.45 -13.89 -3.21
CA LEU A 128 4.78 -13.00 -2.26
C LEU A 128 5.60 -11.74 -1.99
N THR A 129 6.72 -11.53 -2.69
CA THR A 129 7.64 -10.41 -2.46
C THR A 129 8.09 -9.79 -3.78
N ALA A 130 8.54 -8.54 -3.72
CA ALA A 130 9.21 -7.90 -4.86
C ALA A 130 10.50 -8.66 -5.21
N PHE A 131 11.24 -9.04 -4.16
CA PHE A 131 12.35 -9.98 -4.25
C PHE A 131 12.55 -10.66 -2.89
N SER A 132 13.20 -11.82 -2.96
CA SER A 132 13.74 -12.53 -1.82
C SER A 132 15.23 -12.76 -2.04
N ARG A 133 16.08 -12.41 -1.06
CA ARG A 133 17.55 -12.51 -1.15
C ARG A 133 18.16 -13.13 0.09
N THR A 134 19.15 -14.00 -0.10
CA THR A 134 20.01 -14.52 0.96
C THR A 134 21.30 -13.70 1.02
N VAL A 135 21.62 -13.14 2.19
CA VAL A 135 22.88 -12.43 2.45
C VAL A 135 23.90 -13.46 2.95
N MET A 136 24.92 -13.74 2.14
CA MET A 136 25.89 -14.82 2.40
C MET A 136 27.18 -14.34 3.07
N ALA A 137 27.46 -13.03 3.01
CA ALA A 137 28.65 -12.42 3.60
C ALA A 137 28.38 -10.99 4.10
N PRO A 138 29.24 -10.44 4.98
CA PRO A 138 29.08 -9.08 5.50
C PRO A 138 28.92 -7.98 4.45
N GLU A 139 29.71 -8.04 3.39
CA GLU A 139 29.69 -7.08 2.28
C GLU A 139 28.37 -7.04 1.49
N ASP A 140 27.53 -8.07 1.62
CA ASP A 140 26.24 -8.17 0.89
C ASP A 140 25.06 -7.53 1.65
N LEU A 141 25.23 -7.21 2.94
CA LEU A 141 24.15 -6.73 3.80
C LEU A 141 23.68 -5.33 3.40
N GLU A 142 24.61 -4.40 3.25
CA GLU A 142 24.31 -3.02 2.87
C GLU A 142 23.65 -2.93 1.49
N PRO A 143 24.17 -3.60 0.43
CA PRO A 143 23.49 -3.65 -0.86
C PRO A 143 22.08 -4.23 -0.79
N ALA A 144 21.85 -5.28 0.02
CA ALA A 144 20.53 -5.89 0.17
C ALA A 144 19.49 -4.91 0.76
N PHE A 145 19.91 -4.13 1.75
CA PHE A 145 19.05 -3.10 2.34
C PHE A 145 18.87 -1.92 1.39
N ALA A 146 19.95 -1.46 0.73
CA ALA A 146 19.88 -0.38 -0.24
C ALA A 146 18.86 -0.68 -1.35
N ASP A 147 18.87 -1.90 -1.89
CA ASP A 147 17.88 -2.32 -2.89
C ASP A 147 16.44 -2.31 -2.34
N ALA A 148 16.24 -2.77 -1.11
CA ALA A 148 14.93 -2.80 -0.46
C ALA A 148 14.37 -1.38 -0.25
N PHE A 149 15.17 -0.49 0.33
CA PHE A 149 14.76 0.88 0.62
C PHE A 149 14.69 1.76 -0.63
N ALA A 150 15.48 1.48 -1.67
CA ALA A 150 15.32 2.09 -2.98
C ALA A 150 13.97 1.74 -3.61
N LEU A 151 13.55 0.48 -3.54
CA LEU A 151 12.25 0.02 -4.02
C LEU A 151 11.09 0.69 -3.27
N PHE A 152 11.17 0.76 -1.93
CA PHE A 152 10.15 1.43 -1.12
C PHE A 152 10.03 2.93 -1.43
N ALA A 153 11.14 3.60 -1.76
CA ALA A 153 11.16 5.04 -1.99
C ALA A 153 10.64 5.43 -3.39
N ALA A 154 11.10 4.74 -4.44
CA ALA A 154 10.99 5.23 -5.82
C ALA A 154 10.12 4.40 -6.76
N ALA A 155 9.76 3.18 -6.39
CA ALA A 155 8.96 2.28 -7.22
C ALA A 155 7.58 2.01 -6.60
N ARG A 156 6.79 1.13 -7.24
CA ARG A 156 5.58 0.58 -6.62
C ARG A 156 5.99 -0.24 -5.39
N PRO A 157 5.63 0.18 -4.17
CA PRO A 157 6.06 -0.53 -2.97
C PRO A 157 5.49 -1.95 -2.93
N ARG A 158 6.30 -2.90 -2.50
CA ARG A 158 5.96 -4.32 -2.33
C ARG A 158 6.83 -4.86 -1.20
N PRO A 159 6.41 -5.90 -0.47
CA PRO A 159 7.24 -6.47 0.58
C PRO A 159 8.51 -7.08 0.00
N VAL A 160 9.58 -7.01 0.78
CA VAL A 160 10.90 -7.55 0.46
C VAL A 160 11.30 -8.56 1.52
N HIS A 161 11.88 -9.69 1.12
CA HIS A 161 12.43 -10.66 2.06
C HIS A 161 13.95 -10.72 1.96
N ILE A 162 14.62 -10.49 3.09
CA ILE A 162 16.06 -10.68 3.24
C ILE A 162 16.26 -11.74 4.31
N GLU A 163 16.93 -12.83 3.94
CA GLU A 163 17.31 -13.88 4.88
C GLU A 163 18.82 -13.93 5.07
N VAL A 164 19.27 -14.25 6.28
CA VAL A 164 20.69 -14.35 6.62
C VAL A 164 20.94 -15.71 7.30
N PRO A 165 21.87 -16.54 6.81
CA PRO A 165 22.23 -17.80 7.47
C PRO A 165 22.68 -17.59 8.91
N ILE A 166 22.33 -18.51 9.82
CA ILE A 166 22.62 -18.37 11.26
C ILE A 166 24.12 -18.21 11.58
N ASP A 167 24.99 -18.86 10.82
CA ASP A 167 26.45 -18.76 10.94
C ASP A 167 26.96 -17.42 10.44
N VAL A 168 26.34 -16.88 9.40
CA VAL A 168 26.63 -15.52 8.89
C VAL A 168 26.15 -14.48 9.88
N LEU A 169 24.96 -14.61 10.47
CA LEU A 169 24.44 -13.71 11.52
C LEU A 169 25.39 -13.58 12.72
N ALA A 170 26.08 -14.66 13.07
CA ALA A 170 27.04 -14.70 14.18
C ALA A 170 28.45 -14.25 13.78
N ALA A 171 28.74 -14.10 12.48
CA ALA A 171 30.05 -13.70 12.01
C ALA A 171 30.37 -12.26 12.45
N PRO A 172 31.65 -11.94 12.73
CA PRO A 172 32.07 -10.56 13.00
C PRO A 172 31.76 -9.64 11.83
N ALA A 173 31.24 -8.45 12.12
CA ALA A 173 30.93 -7.42 11.14
C ALA A 173 31.29 -6.04 11.68
N VAL A 174 31.40 -5.06 10.80
CA VAL A 174 31.45 -3.66 11.17
C VAL A 174 30.20 -3.02 10.58
N PRO A 175 29.35 -2.37 11.39
CA PRO A 175 28.20 -1.65 10.84
C PRO A 175 28.67 -0.55 9.91
N SER A 176 28.03 -0.41 8.76
CA SER A 176 28.08 0.85 8.02
C SER A 176 27.66 2.00 8.90
N ARG A 177 28.17 3.19 8.62
CA ARG A 177 27.66 4.43 9.19
C ARG A 177 27.58 5.45 8.07
N GLY A 178 26.39 5.96 7.82
CA GLY A 178 26.16 7.03 6.86
C GLY A 178 24.75 7.01 6.28
N GLU A 179 24.25 8.17 5.91
CA GLU A 179 22.96 8.26 5.22
C GLU A 179 23.09 7.68 3.81
N THR A 180 22.30 6.64 3.50
CA THR A 180 22.16 6.14 2.14
C THR A 180 21.23 7.07 1.36
N PRO A 181 21.66 7.68 0.25
CA PRO A 181 20.78 8.50 -0.57
C PRO A 181 19.63 7.68 -1.14
N HIS A 182 18.39 8.16 -0.97
CA HIS A 182 17.22 7.52 -1.57
C HIS A 182 16.99 8.02 -3.00
N PRO A 183 16.67 7.11 -3.95
CA PRO A 183 16.25 7.53 -5.29
C PRO A 183 14.95 8.31 -5.23
N ARG A 184 14.76 9.23 -6.19
CA ARG A 184 13.51 9.96 -6.38
C ARG A 184 12.56 9.16 -7.26
N ARG A 185 11.26 9.36 -7.05
CA ARG A 185 10.22 8.83 -7.93
C ARG A 185 10.31 9.46 -9.34
N PRO A 186 9.84 8.77 -10.39
CA PRO A 186 9.86 9.28 -11.75
C PRO A 186 9.01 10.55 -11.90
N ALA A 187 9.59 11.58 -12.53
CA ALA A 187 8.88 12.81 -12.88
C ALA A 187 7.99 12.59 -14.12
N PRO A 188 6.86 13.29 -14.23
CA PRO A 188 5.99 13.18 -15.40
C PRO A 188 6.61 13.78 -16.65
N ASP A 189 6.44 13.10 -17.79
CA ASP A 189 6.79 13.64 -19.10
C ASP A 189 5.88 14.81 -19.48
N ALA A 190 6.48 15.93 -19.89
CA ALA A 190 5.74 17.16 -20.17
C ALA A 190 4.79 17.02 -21.37
N ALA A 191 5.21 16.31 -22.43
CA ALA A 191 4.38 16.12 -23.61
C ALA A 191 3.16 15.22 -23.29
N ALA A 192 3.35 14.20 -22.46
CA ALA A 192 2.26 13.36 -21.99
C ALA A 192 1.26 14.13 -21.10
N ILE A 193 1.75 15.05 -20.26
CA ILE A 193 0.89 15.94 -19.46
C ILE A 193 0.07 16.87 -20.36
N ASP A 194 0.70 17.48 -21.38
CA ASP A 194 0.00 18.36 -22.32
C ASP A 194 -1.06 17.59 -23.13
N ALA A 195 -0.73 16.37 -23.58
CA ALA A 195 -1.66 15.49 -24.27
C ALA A 195 -2.85 15.09 -23.39
N ALA A 196 -2.60 14.73 -22.12
CA ALA A 196 -3.64 14.43 -21.15
C ALA A 196 -4.54 15.65 -20.88
N ALA A 197 -3.95 16.83 -20.68
CA ALA A 197 -4.68 18.07 -20.46
C ALA A 197 -5.58 18.42 -21.65
N ALA A 198 -5.07 18.29 -22.88
CA ALA A 198 -5.84 18.52 -24.10
C ALA A 198 -7.01 17.55 -24.25
N LEU A 199 -6.77 16.25 -24.00
CA LEU A 199 -7.80 15.21 -24.06
C LEU A 199 -8.91 15.47 -23.03
N LEU A 200 -8.54 15.75 -21.78
CA LEU A 200 -9.49 15.95 -20.68
C LEU A 200 -10.27 17.27 -20.82
N ARG A 201 -9.66 18.35 -21.33
CA ARG A 201 -10.39 19.60 -21.64
C ARG A 201 -11.45 19.44 -22.72
N ALA A 202 -11.19 18.59 -23.72
CA ALA A 202 -12.13 18.33 -24.80
C ALA A 202 -13.34 17.51 -24.37
N SER A 203 -13.23 16.76 -23.27
CA SER A 203 -14.31 15.96 -22.69
C SER A 203 -15.40 16.85 -22.10
N ARG A 204 -16.67 16.49 -22.30
CA ARG A 204 -17.84 17.18 -21.73
C ARG A 204 -18.20 16.65 -20.35
N ARG A 205 -17.98 15.36 -20.10
CA ARG A 205 -18.33 14.67 -18.86
C ARG A 205 -17.14 13.84 -18.37
N PRO A 206 -16.00 14.47 -17.99
CA PRO A 206 -14.86 13.74 -17.48
C PRO A 206 -15.18 13.13 -16.11
N VAL A 207 -14.53 12.01 -15.78
CA VAL A 207 -14.56 11.40 -14.45
C VAL A 207 -13.15 11.06 -13.98
N ILE A 208 -12.91 11.15 -12.68
CA ILE A 208 -11.63 10.80 -12.06
C ILE A 208 -11.82 9.53 -11.22
N ILE A 209 -10.92 8.57 -11.39
CA ILE A 209 -10.84 7.35 -10.57
C ILE A 209 -9.49 7.35 -9.88
N ALA A 210 -9.49 7.65 -8.58
CA ALA A 210 -8.27 7.71 -7.77
C ALA A 210 -8.10 6.45 -6.93
N GLY A 211 -6.96 5.76 -7.10
CA GLY A 211 -6.61 4.54 -6.38
C GLY A 211 -5.63 4.74 -5.23
N GLY A 212 -5.19 3.63 -4.62
CA GLY A 212 -4.31 3.65 -3.45
C GLY A 212 -2.98 4.37 -3.67
N GLY A 213 -2.50 4.45 -4.92
CA GLY A 213 -1.35 5.28 -5.28
C GLY A 213 -1.55 6.77 -5.06
N CYS A 214 -2.79 7.21 -4.78
CA CYS A 214 -3.13 8.59 -4.48
C CYS A 214 -3.17 8.94 -2.98
N VAL A 215 -2.77 8.02 -2.09
CA VAL A 215 -2.91 8.20 -0.63
C VAL A 215 -2.31 9.50 -0.08
N ASP A 216 -1.26 10.02 -0.74
CA ASP A 216 -0.57 11.26 -0.35
C ASP A 216 -0.84 12.45 -1.31
N CYS A 217 -1.85 12.36 -2.19
CA CYS A 217 -2.14 13.41 -3.19
C CYS A 217 -3.59 13.92 -3.20
N GLY A 218 -4.23 14.01 -2.03
CA GLY A 218 -5.59 14.56 -1.90
C GLY A 218 -5.78 15.95 -2.51
N GLU A 219 -4.89 16.89 -2.20
CA GLU A 219 -4.96 18.26 -2.76
C GLU A 219 -4.78 18.28 -4.29
N PRO A 220 -3.77 17.61 -4.88
CA PRO A 220 -3.65 17.52 -6.33
C PRO A 220 -4.85 16.85 -7.03
N VAL A 221 -5.45 15.81 -6.44
CA VAL A 221 -6.66 15.18 -6.99
C VAL A 221 -7.82 16.18 -7.00
N ALA A 222 -8.03 16.90 -5.88
CA ALA A 222 -9.08 17.91 -5.77
C ALA A 222 -8.88 19.05 -6.78
N ALA A 223 -7.64 19.55 -6.92
CA ALA A 223 -7.31 20.62 -7.87
C ALA A 223 -7.62 20.22 -9.33
N VAL A 224 -7.31 18.99 -9.74
CA VAL A 224 -7.67 18.49 -11.08
C VAL A 224 -9.18 18.31 -11.21
N ALA A 225 -9.86 17.80 -10.17
CA ALA A 225 -11.32 17.67 -10.16
C ALA A 225 -12.03 19.01 -10.33
N GLU A 226 -11.57 20.04 -9.63
CA GLU A 226 -12.09 21.41 -9.70
C GLU A 226 -11.77 22.07 -11.05
N ALA A 227 -10.56 21.91 -11.58
CA ALA A 227 -10.22 22.45 -12.90
C ALA A 227 -11.09 21.86 -14.01
N LEU A 228 -11.41 20.56 -13.93
CA LEU A 228 -12.26 19.86 -14.90
C LEU A 228 -13.76 19.95 -14.61
N GLN A 229 -14.13 20.35 -13.38
CA GLN A 229 -15.45 20.10 -12.80
C GLN A 229 -15.88 18.63 -12.99
N ALA A 230 -14.99 17.71 -12.64
CA ALA A 230 -15.16 16.27 -12.83
C ALA A 230 -15.58 15.57 -11.53
N PRO A 231 -16.59 14.67 -11.56
CA PRO A 231 -16.83 13.75 -10.47
C PRO A 231 -15.59 12.89 -10.16
N VAL A 232 -15.36 12.60 -8.88
CA VAL A 232 -14.27 11.77 -8.36
C VAL A 232 -14.84 10.54 -7.67
N ALA A 233 -14.49 9.35 -8.16
CA ALA A 233 -14.66 8.10 -7.44
C ALA A 233 -13.31 7.64 -6.91
N VAL A 234 -13.29 7.12 -5.69
CA VAL A 234 -12.06 6.58 -5.07
C VAL A 234 -12.15 5.06 -4.93
N THR A 235 -11.03 4.36 -4.94
CA THR A 235 -11.00 2.95 -4.53
C THR A 235 -11.10 2.83 -3.01
N VAL A 236 -11.27 1.60 -2.49
CA VAL A 236 -11.26 1.38 -1.03
C VAL A 236 -9.91 1.77 -0.41
N ALA A 237 -8.82 1.51 -1.13
CA ALA A 237 -7.46 1.88 -0.70
C ALA A 237 -7.21 3.40 -0.68
N ALA A 238 -7.98 4.18 -1.44
CA ALA A 238 -7.89 5.63 -1.55
C ALA A 238 -8.91 6.38 -0.69
N LYS A 239 -9.63 5.66 0.17
CA LYS A 239 -10.70 6.25 0.97
C LYS A 239 -10.16 7.37 1.87
N GLY A 240 -10.79 8.54 1.79
CA GLY A 240 -10.38 9.76 2.50
C GLY A 240 -9.30 10.59 1.81
N VAL A 241 -8.77 10.19 0.64
CA VAL A 241 -7.85 11.02 -0.18
C VAL A 241 -8.54 12.33 -0.59
N VAL A 242 -9.78 12.23 -1.08
CA VAL A 242 -10.69 13.36 -1.21
C VAL A 242 -11.75 13.19 -0.12
N PRO A 243 -12.02 14.21 0.71
CA PRO A 243 -13.06 14.13 1.74
C PRO A 243 -14.41 13.71 1.16
N ASP A 244 -15.12 12.82 1.88
CA ASP A 244 -16.42 12.30 1.45
C ASP A 244 -17.51 13.39 1.34
N ASP A 245 -17.31 14.56 1.93
CA ASP A 245 -18.20 15.73 1.84
C ASP A 245 -17.86 16.67 0.67
N HIS A 246 -16.71 16.50 0.01
CA HIS A 246 -16.32 17.30 -1.15
C HIS A 246 -17.39 17.23 -2.26
N PRO A 247 -17.85 18.35 -2.83
CA PRO A 247 -19.04 18.38 -3.71
C PRO A 247 -18.88 17.62 -5.02
N LEU A 248 -17.65 17.27 -5.41
CA LEU A 248 -17.35 16.46 -6.59
C LEU A 248 -17.04 14.98 -6.26
N CYS A 249 -16.98 14.57 -5.00
CA CYS A 249 -16.59 13.20 -4.64
C CYS A 249 -17.82 12.28 -4.52
N VAL A 250 -17.88 11.13 -5.19
CA VAL A 250 -18.93 10.13 -4.92
C VAL A 250 -18.53 9.13 -3.82
N GLY A 251 -17.28 9.18 -3.36
CA GLY A 251 -16.73 8.28 -2.35
C GLY A 251 -16.23 6.96 -2.95
N SER A 252 -15.98 5.99 -2.08
CA SER A 252 -15.52 4.63 -2.42
C SER A 252 -16.66 3.72 -2.82
N THR A 253 -17.44 4.16 -3.81
CA THR A 253 -18.72 3.54 -4.21
C THR A 253 -18.63 2.87 -5.59
N LEU A 254 -17.43 2.53 -6.07
CA LEU A 254 -17.20 1.91 -7.39
C LEU A 254 -18.01 0.61 -7.60
N CYS A 255 -18.28 -0.13 -6.52
CA CYS A 255 -19.11 -1.33 -6.55
C CYS A 255 -20.62 -1.08 -6.64
N LEU A 256 -21.07 0.18 -6.54
CA LEU A 256 -22.49 0.52 -6.53
C LEU A 256 -22.99 0.90 -7.94
N PRO A 257 -24.18 0.40 -8.37
CA PRO A 257 -24.68 0.61 -9.73
C PRO A 257 -24.78 2.07 -10.18
N ALA A 258 -25.15 3.01 -9.30
CA ALA A 258 -25.28 4.42 -9.71
C ALA A 258 -23.91 5.06 -9.99
N THR A 259 -22.85 4.65 -9.27
CA THR A 259 -21.47 5.08 -9.55
C THR A 259 -20.97 4.49 -10.85
N GLN A 260 -21.23 3.20 -11.10
CA GLN A 260 -20.84 2.54 -12.35
C GLN A 260 -21.54 3.18 -13.55
N ALA A 261 -22.82 3.52 -13.43
CA ALA A 261 -23.56 4.26 -14.46
C ALA A 261 -22.95 5.65 -14.72
N LEU A 262 -22.60 6.40 -13.66
CA LEU A 262 -21.90 7.69 -13.79
C LEU A 262 -20.61 7.58 -14.61
N ILE A 263 -19.81 6.54 -14.35
CA ILE A 263 -18.55 6.30 -15.05
C ILE A 263 -18.81 5.84 -16.50
N ALA A 264 -19.79 4.96 -16.72
CA ALA A 264 -20.14 4.47 -18.06
C ALA A 264 -20.71 5.57 -18.97
N GLU A 265 -21.36 6.60 -18.41
CA GLU A 265 -21.90 7.77 -19.12
C GLU A 265 -20.84 8.86 -19.42
N ALA A 266 -19.66 8.76 -18.80
CA ALA A 266 -18.54 9.66 -19.05
C ALA A 266 -18.04 9.52 -20.49
N ASP A 267 -17.38 10.56 -21.00
CA ASP A 267 -16.72 10.55 -22.30
C ASP A 267 -15.19 10.56 -22.22
N ALA A 268 -14.64 10.76 -21.02
CA ALA A 268 -13.24 10.51 -20.69
C ALA A 268 -13.07 10.13 -19.22
N ALA A 269 -12.09 9.28 -18.91
CA ALA A 269 -11.67 8.97 -17.55
C ALA A 269 -10.20 9.32 -17.33
N LEU A 270 -9.90 9.88 -16.16
CA LEU A 270 -8.56 9.98 -15.60
C LEU A 270 -8.42 8.95 -14.47
N ALA A 271 -7.67 7.87 -14.70
CA ALA A 271 -7.40 6.84 -13.71
C ALA A 271 -5.97 7.03 -13.14
N VAL A 272 -5.86 7.19 -11.82
CA VAL A 272 -4.59 7.56 -11.16
C VAL A 272 -4.27 6.58 -10.04
N GLY A 273 -3.09 5.95 -10.12
CA GLY A 273 -2.57 5.04 -9.09
C GLY A 273 -3.55 3.92 -8.74
N THR A 274 -4.20 3.36 -9.76
CA THR A 274 -5.26 2.37 -9.63
C THR A 274 -5.07 1.23 -10.64
N GLU A 275 -5.27 0.01 -10.14
CA GLU A 275 -5.30 -1.19 -10.98
C GLU A 275 -6.63 -1.34 -11.72
N LEU A 276 -7.67 -0.56 -11.36
CA LEU A 276 -9.04 -0.76 -11.82
C LEU A 276 -9.52 -2.19 -11.53
N ALA A 277 -9.10 -2.70 -10.37
CA ALA A 277 -9.26 -4.10 -9.98
C ALA A 277 -10.72 -4.48 -9.75
N GLU A 278 -11.06 -5.72 -10.10
CA GLU A 278 -12.39 -6.30 -9.85
C GLU A 278 -12.84 -6.14 -8.40
N THR A 279 -11.92 -6.24 -7.43
CA THR A 279 -12.23 -6.15 -6.00
C THR A 279 -12.75 -4.80 -5.54
N ASP A 280 -12.53 -3.72 -6.30
CA ASP A 280 -13.14 -2.40 -6.06
C ASP A 280 -14.50 -2.24 -6.76
N TRP A 281 -14.72 -2.96 -7.88
CA TRP A 281 -15.89 -2.80 -8.75
C TRP A 281 -16.97 -3.86 -8.53
N TRP A 282 -16.61 -5.05 -8.07
CA TRP A 282 -17.49 -6.20 -7.88
C TRP A 282 -18.32 -6.52 -9.12
N THR A 283 -17.64 -6.55 -10.27
CA THR A 283 -18.22 -6.85 -11.56
C THR A 283 -17.56 -8.08 -12.15
N ASP A 284 -18.30 -8.93 -12.86
CA ASP A 284 -17.69 -10.02 -13.60
C ASP A 284 -16.81 -9.47 -14.73
N GLY A 285 -15.49 -9.67 -14.64
CA GLY A 285 -14.52 -9.21 -15.63
C GLY A 285 -14.13 -7.73 -15.50
N LEU A 286 -13.56 -7.18 -16.57
CA LEU A 286 -13.00 -5.83 -16.55
C LEU A 286 -14.11 -4.76 -16.46
N PRO A 287 -13.94 -3.74 -15.61
CA PRO A 287 -14.90 -2.66 -15.51
C PRO A 287 -15.04 -1.91 -16.82
N ARG A 288 -16.27 -1.50 -17.12
CA ARG A 288 -16.58 -0.71 -18.31
C ARG A 288 -16.17 0.74 -18.09
N LEU A 289 -15.16 1.18 -18.82
CA LEU A 289 -14.67 2.55 -18.84
C LEU A 289 -15.19 3.34 -20.04
N PRO A 290 -15.17 4.68 -19.99
CA PRO A 290 -15.51 5.53 -21.14
C PRO A 290 -14.50 5.34 -22.29
N GLY A 291 -14.88 5.82 -23.47
CA GLY A 291 -14.12 5.62 -24.71
C GLY A 291 -12.79 6.36 -24.79
N ARG A 292 -12.47 7.25 -23.84
CA ARG A 292 -11.16 7.89 -23.71
C ARG A 292 -10.59 7.71 -22.31
N LEU A 293 -9.32 7.35 -22.20
CA LEU A 293 -8.68 7.01 -20.93
C LEU A 293 -7.28 7.61 -20.82
N VAL A 294 -7.06 8.40 -19.78
CA VAL A 294 -5.73 8.82 -19.31
C VAL A 294 -5.38 7.97 -18.09
N ARG A 295 -4.19 7.35 -18.10
CA ARG A 295 -3.67 6.59 -16.95
C ARG A 295 -2.40 7.22 -16.42
N ILE A 296 -2.34 7.41 -15.11
CA ILE A 296 -1.15 7.81 -14.38
C ILE A 296 -0.82 6.69 -13.39
N ASP A 297 0.35 6.08 -13.52
CA ASP A 297 0.82 5.07 -12.56
C ASP A 297 2.34 5.11 -12.41
N ILE A 298 2.84 4.69 -11.25
CA ILE A 298 4.27 4.58 -10.99
C ILE A 298 4.83 3.26 -11.53
N ASP A 299 3.98 2.26 -11.75
CA ASP A 299 4.33 0.97 -12.35
C ASP A 299 4.01 0.95 -13.85
N ALA A 300 5.05 0.74 -14.66
CA ALA A 300 4.93 0.76 -16.11
C ALA A 300 3.95 -0.28 -16.65
N ALA A 301 3.88 -1.47 -16.03
CA ALA A 301 2.94 -2.50 -16.45
C ALA A 301 1.49 -2.09 -16.13
N THR A 302 1.23 -1.61 -14.92
CA THR A 302 -0.10 -1.14 -14.48
C THR A 302 -0.60 0.04 -15.31
N ALA A 303 0.29 0.94 -15.77
CA ALA A 303 -0.07 2.07 -16.62
C ALA A 303 -0.73 1.69 -17.96
N VAL A 304 -0.59 0.43 -18.43
CA VAL A 304 -1.09 -0.02 -19.74
C VAL A 304 -1.89 -1.32 -19.72
N ARG A 305 -1.87 -2.09 -18.63
CA ARG A 305 -2.51 -3.41 -18.51
C ARG A 305 -4.04 -3.31 -18.46
N ASP A 306 -4.71 -4.31 -19.05
CA ASP A 306 -6.16 -4.57 -19.04
C ASP A 306 -7.04 -3.53 -19.77
N HIS A 307 -6.76 -2.25 -19.58
CA HIS A 307 -7.43 -1.14 -20.27
C HIS A 307 -6.40 -0.30 -21.01
N ARG A 308 -6.43 -0.37 -22.34
CA ARG A 308 -5.56 0.42 -23.21
C ARG A 308 -5.84 1.93 -23.03
N PRO A 309 -4.89 2.72 -22.53
CA PRO A 309 -5.06 4.17 -22.43
C PRO A 309 -4.81 4.88 -23.77
N ASP A 310 -5.43 6.04 -23.95
CA ASP A 310 -5.06 7.01 -24.99
C ASP A 310 -3.78 7.76 -24.61
N VAL A 311 -3.60 8.03 -23.31
CA VAL A 311 -2.39 8.66 -22.75
C VAL A 311 -1.99 7.90 -21.49
N ALA A 312 -0.78 7.35 -21.48
CA ALA A 312 -0.16 6.74 -20.30
C ALA A 312 0.96 7.64 -19.77
N ILE A 313 0.97 7.88 -18.46
CA ILE A 313 1.97 8.70 -17.77
C ILE A 313 2.62 7.83 -16.69
N LEU A 314 3.89 7.48 -16.90
CA LEU A 314 4.72 6.79 -15.91
C LEU A 314 5.33 7.82 -14.95
N ALA A 315 4.74 7.99 -13.78
CA ALA A 315 5.16 9.03 -12.84
C ALA A 315 4.63 8.79 -11.41
N ASP A 316 5.21 9.51 -10.46
CA ASP A 316 4.53 9.74 -9.18
C ASP A 316 3.16 10.43 -9.39
N ALA A 317 2.13 9.94 -8.70
CA ALA A 317 0.78 10.45 -8.83
C ALA A 317 0.65 11.92 -8.42
N ALA A 318 1.33 12.35 -7.34
CA ALA A 318 1.24 13.72 -6.85
C ALA A 318 1.90 14.69 -7.84
N ASP A 319 3.08 14.36 -8.34
CA ASP A 319 3.80 15.21 -9.29
C ASP A 319 3.09 15.30 -10.64
N ALA A 320 2.57 14.18 -11.15
CA ALA A 320 1.77 14.16 -12.37
C ALA A 320 0.47 14.95 -12.23
N LEU A 321 -0.27 14.79 -11.13
CA LEU A 321 -1.50 15.55 -10.87
C LEU A 321 -1.24 17.06 -10.71
N ARG A 322 -0.16 17.46 -10.04
CA ARG A 322 0.23 18.88 -9.93
C ARG A 322 0.60 19.47 -11.29
N ALA A 323 1.35 18.73 -12.10
CA ALA A 323 1.68 19.14 -13.46
C ALA A 323 0.42 19.27 -14.33
N LEU A 324 -0.49 18.31 -14.22
CA LEU A 324 -1.77 18.31 -14.92
C LEU A 324 -2.67 19.46 -14.46
N ALA A 325 -2.80 19.72 -13.15
CA ALA A 325 -3.57 20.85 -12.62
C ALA A 325 -3.04 22.20 -13.15
N ARG A 326 -1.71 22.39 -13.17
CA ARG A 326 -1.09 23.58 -13.78
C ARG A 326 -1.39 23.65 -15.28
N ALA A 327 -1.26 22.54 -15.99
CA ALA A 327 -1.51 22.48 -17.42
C ALA A 327 -2.98 22.77 -17.74
N LEU A 328 -3.93 22.38 -16.88
CA LEU A 328 -5.37 22.62 -16.99
C LEU A 328 -5.78 24.06 -16.64
N GLY A 329 -5.10 24.70 -15.68
CA GLY A 329 -5.39 26.06 -15.23
C GLY A 329 -6.73 26.18 -14.49
N ALA A 330 -7.32 27.37 -14.50
CA ALA A 330 -8.62 27.61 -13.86
C ALA A 330 -9.76 26.91 -14.61
N ALA A 331 -10.81 26.54 -13.87
CA ALA A 331 -12.01 25.96 -14.45
C ALA A 331 -12.62 26.88 -15.50
N THR A 332 -12.90 26.33 -16.69
CA THR A 332 -13.51 27.08 -17.81
C THR A 332 -15.02 26.82 -17.94
N ARG A 333 -15.62 26.07 -17.00
CA ARG A 333 -17.02 25.66 -17.04
C ARG A 333 -17.67 25.82 -15.67
N ASP A 334 -18.98 26.06 -15.65
CA ASP A 334 -19.75 25.98 -14.41
C ASP A 334 -19.84 24.52 -13.93
N GLY A 335 -19.55 24.32 -12.65
CA GLY A 335 -19.61 23.04 -11.98
C GLY A 335 -20.99 22.60 -11.50
N ALA A 336 -22.04 23.42 -11.68
CA ALA A 336 -23.37 23.12 -11.14
C ALA A 336 -23.88 21.75 -11.63
N GLU A 337 -23.69 21.42 -12.90
CA GLU A 337 -24.06 20.12 -13.47
C GLU A 337 -23.30 18.97 -12.81
N ALA A 338 -21.97 19.09 -12.67
CA ALA A 338 -21.15 18.05 -12.07
C ALA A 338 -21.51 17.79 -10.60
N ARG A 339 -21.70 18.86 -9.83
CA ARG A 339 -22.15 18.78 -8.43
C ARG A 339 -23.54 18.14 -8.32
N ALA A 340 -24.47 18.51 -9.21
CA ALA A 340 -25.80 17.91 -9.24
C ALA A 340 -25.75 16.40 -9.58
N ARG A 341 -24.90 15.99 -10.53
CA ARG A 341 -24.68 14.57 -10.87
C ARG A 341 -24.14 13.78 -9.67
N VAL A 342 -23.15 14.34 -8.96
CA VAL A 342 -22.58 13.72 -7.75
C VAL A 342 -23.63 13.59 -6.64
N ALA A 343 -24.40 14.65 -6.38
CA ALA A 343 -25.48 14.63 -5.40
C ALA A 343 -26.54 13.57 -5.74
N ALA A 344 -26.96 13.48 -7.01
CA ALA A 344 -27.92 12.49 -7.48
C ALA A 344 -27.39 11.05 -7.35
N VAL A 345 -26.10 10.81 -7.60
CA VAL A 345 -25.48 9.49 -7.41
C VAL A 345 -25.44 9.11 -5.93
N ARG A 346 -25.06 10.04 -5.05
CA ARG A 346 -25.08 9.81 -3.60
C ARG A 346 -26.49 9.46 -3.10
N GLU A 347 -27.50 10.19 -3.54
CA GLU A 347 -28.90 9.93 -3.20
C GLU A 347 -29.36 8.55 -3.69
N ARG A 348 -29.10 8.20 -4.95
CA ARG A 348 -29.43 6.89 -5.52
C ARG A 348 -28.73 5.74 -4.78
N ASN A 349 -27.45 5.91 -4.45
CA ASN A 349 -26.69 4.92 -3.69
C ASN A 349 -27.31 4.72 -2.30
N ALA A 350 -27.66 5.80 -1.60
CA ALA A 350 -28.29 5.72 -0.27
C ALA A 350 -29.69 5.06 -0.33
N ALA A 351 -30.50 5.42 -1.33
CA ALA A 351 -31.84 4.87 -1.51
C ALA A 351 -31.84 3.37 -1.88
N ALA A 352 -30.82 2.92 -2.62
CA ALA A 352 -30.69 1.54 -3.09
C ALA A 352 -30.14 0.55 -2.03
N LEU A 353 -29.74 1.03 -0.84
CA LEU A 353 -29.16 0.16 0.18
C LEU A 353 -30.17 -0.93 0.63
N PRO A 354 -29.80 -2.22 0.64
CA PRO A 354 -30.70 -3.26 1.13
C PRO A 354 -30.92 -3.20 2.65
N SER A 355 -31.88 -3.99 3.15
CA SER A 355 -32.30 -3.96 4.56
C SER A 355 -31.17 -4.29 5.55
N LEU A 356 -30.26 -5.19 5.19
CA LEU A 356 -29.12 -5.56 6.02
C LEU A 356 -28.12 -4.40 6.13
N GLN A 357 -27.75 -3.80 5.01
CA GLN A 357 -26.83 -2.67 4.93
C GLN A 357 -27.36 -1.46 5.72
N ARG A 358 -28.68 -1.19 5.66
CA ARG A 358 -29.31 -0.17 6.52
C ARG A 358 -29.18 -0.46 8.01
N ARG A 359 -29.12 -1.72 8.44
CA ARG A 359 -28.83 -2.09 9.84
C ARG A 359 -27.33 -1.91 10.16
N HIS A 360 -26.44 -2.27 9.24
CA HIS A 360 -25.01 -2.01 9.39
C HIS A 360 -24.71 -0.53 9.55
N LEU A 361 -25.37 0.36 8.79
CA LEU A 361 -25.20 1.81 8.91
C LEU A 361 -25.36 2.31 10.35
N LYS A 362 -26.37 1.83 11.08
CA LYS A 362 -26.58 2.23 12.49
C LYS A 362 -25.36 1.95 13.36
N VAL A 363 -24.69 0.81 13.14
CA VAL A 363 -23.48 0.42 13.86
C VAL A 363 -22.29 1.27 13.40
N LEU A 364 -22.16 1.49 12.10
CA LEU A 364 -21.07 2.28 11.51
C LEU A 364 -21.14 3.76 11.91
N GLU A 365 -22.34 4.34 11.99
CA GLU A 365 -22.59 5.70 12.48
C GLU A 365 -22.22 5.84 13.96
N ALA A 366 -22.65 4.90 14.79
CA ALA A 366 -22.27 4.86 16.20
C ALA A 366 -20.74 4.73 16.37
N LEU A 367 -20.10 3.87 15.58
CA LEU A 367 -18.64 3.74 15.57
C LEU A 367 -17.97 5.04 15.15
N ARG A 368 -18.45 5.69 14.09
CA ARG A 368 -17.88 6.96 13.60
C ARG A 368 -18.01 8.06 14.63
N ALA A 369 -19.14 8.16 15.33
CA ALA A 369 -19.39 9.14 16.37
C ALA A 369 -18.50 8.91 17.61
N ALA A 370 -18.15 7.66 17.91
CA ALA A 370 -17.28 7.32 19.04
C ALA A 370 -15.78 7.51 18.74
N LEU A 371 -15.39 7.53 17.47
CA LEU A 371 -13.98 7.64 17.05
C LEU A 371 -13.60 9.10 16.79
N PRO A 372 -12.39 9.55 17.21
CA PRO A 372 -11.89 10.88 16.87
C PRO A 372 -11.74 11.03 15.36
N GLY A 373 -11.70 12.27 14.86
CA GLY A 373 -11.66 12.55 13.41
C GLY A 373 -10.49 11.87 12.67
N ASP A 374 -9.40 11.64 13.38
CA ASP A 374 -8.19 10.97 12.93
C ASP A 374 -8.12 9.48 13.32
N GLY A 375 -9.17 8.92 13.93
CA GLY A 375 -9.24 7.53 14.35
C GLY A 375 -9.11 6.57 13.17
N ILE A 376 -8.20 5.59 13.31
CA ILE A 376 -7.93 4.54 12.34
C ILE A 376 -8.88 3.36 12.57
N VAL A 377 -9.45 2.82 11.50
CA VAL A 377 -10.27 1.62 11.51
C VAL A 377 -9.60 0.55 10.66
N ALA A 378 -9.26 -0.58 11.29
CA ALA A 378 -8.83 -1.79 10.60
C ALA A 378 -9.96 -2.81 10.58
N THR A 379 -10.12 -3.51 9.47
CA THR A 379 -11.25 -4.43 9.27
C THR A 379 -10.81 -5.75 8.67
N ASP A 380 -11.52 -6.80 9.03
CA ASP A 380 -11.46 -8.10 8.37
C ASP A 380 -12.53 -8.18 7.28
N MET A 381 -12.40 -9.15 6.38
CA MET A 381 -13.36 -9.47 5.32
C MET A 381 -14.71 -9.97 5.87
N THR A 382 -15.55 -9.04 6.32
CA THR A 382 -16.85 -9.32 6.98
C THR A 382 -17.96 -8.52 6.32
N GLN A 383 -19.22 -8.98 6.45
CA GLN A 383 -20.38 -8.31 5.83
C GLN A 383 -20.53 -6.83 6.24
N ILE A 384 -20.22 -6.50 7.49
CA ILE A 384 -20.26 -5.11 7.97
C ILE A 384 -19.11 -4.30 7.39
N ALA A 385 -17.90 -4.85 7.27
CA ALA A 385 -16.75 -4.19 6.65
C ALA A 385 -16.97 -3.93 5.15
N TYR A 386 -17.57 -4.88 4.45
CA TYR A 386 -18.02 -4.72 3.07
C TYR A 386 -19.00 -3.55 2.90
N THR A 387 -19.92 -3.39 3.85
CA THR A 387 -20.81 -2.21 3.85
C THR A 387 -20.02 -0.94 4.15
N ALA A 388 -19.10 -1.03 5.11
CA ALA A 388 -18.27 0.09 5.52
C ALA A 388 -17.34 0.61 4.41
N ASN A 389 -16.87 -0.26 3.52
CA ASN A 389 -16.06 0.13 2.36
C ASN A 389 -16.70 1.25 1.56
N TYR A 390 -18.01 1.22 1.31
CA TYR A 390 -18.72 2.28 0.58
C TYR A 390 -19.55 3.22 1.46
N ALA A 391 -19.68 2.97 2.76
CA ALA A 391 -20.58 3.73 3.63
C ALA A 391 -19.97 4.34 4.90
N PHE A 392 -18.85 3.82 5.40
CA PHE A 392 -18.19 4.42 6.55
C PHE A 392 -17.46 5.69 6.11
N PRO A 393 -17.66 6.86 6.73
CA PRO A 393 -17.01 8.07 6.25
C PRO A 393 -15.55 8.15 6.70
N ALA A 394 -14.63 8.29 5.74
CA ALA A 394 -13.21 8.54 6.02
C ALA A 394 -12.88 10.01 5.73
N ARG A 395 -12.49 10.75 6.76
CA ARG A 395 -12.26 12.20 6.65
C ARG A 395 -10.84 12.57 6.21
N ARG A 396 -9.91 11.62 6.30
CA ARG A 396 -8.50 11.77 5.92
C ARG A 396 -7.97 10.44 5.36
N PRO A 397 -6.92 10.47 4.53
CA PRO A 397 -6.27 9.24 4.09
C PRO A 397 -5.65 8.49 5.28
N ARG A 398 -5.26 7.23 5.07
CA ARG A 398 -4.58 6.39 6.08
C ARG A 398 -5.40 6.13 7.36
N CYS A 399 -6.73 6.20 7.26
CA CYS A 399 -7.65 5.88 8.38
C CYS A 399 -8.53 4.66 8.14
N TRP A 400 -8.50 4.09 6.93
CA TRP A 400 -9.30 2.93 6.57
C TRP A 400 -8.39 1.81 6.08
N PHE A 401 -8.19 0.79 6.91
CA PHE A 401 -7.36 -0.36 6.58
C PHE A 401 -8.27 -1.55 6.31
N HIS A 402 -8.37 -1.91 5.03
CA HIS A 402 -9.14 -3.05 4.56
C HIS A 402 -8.29 -3.88 3.60
N PRO A 403 -8.20 -5.20 3.81
CA PRO A 403 -7.34 -6.08 3.03
C PRO A 403 -7.93 -6.44 1.65
N SER A 404 -8.26 -5.44 0.82
CA SER A 404 -9.10 -5.61 -0.39
C SER A 404 -8.58 -6.59 -1.44
N GLY A 405 -7.27 -6.63 -1.70
CA GLY A 405 -6.73 -7.40 -2.83
C GLY A 405 -6.60 -8.90 -2.53
N TYR A 406 -5.93 -9.23 -1.43
CA TYR A 406 -5.71 -10.63 -1.03
C TYR A 406 -6.86 -11.20 -0.17
N GLY A 407 -7.64 -10.32 0.48
CA GLY A 407 -8.87 -10.70 1.17
C GLY A 407 -8.67 -11.47 2.47
N THR A 408 -7.67 -11.12 3.28
CA THR A 408 -7.32 -11.93 4.46
C THR A 408 -8.23 -11.69 5.67
N LEU A 409 -8.68 -12.76 6.32
CA LEU A 409 -9.24 -12.75 7.67
C LEU A 409 -8.13 -12.90 8.73
N GLY A 410 -8.23 -12.16 9.84
CA GLY A 410 -7.20 -12.10 10.88
C GLY A 410 -6.24 -10.92 10.72
N TYR A 411 -6.52 -10.03 9.77
CA TYR A 411 -5.76 -8.81 9.49
C TYR A 411 -6.03 -7.71 10.53
N ALA A 412 -7.31 -7.50 10.89
CA ALA A 412 -7.75 -6.27 11.53
C ALA A 412 -7.03 -5.96 12.85
N LEU A 413 -6.98 -6.95 13.76
CA LEU A 413 -6.44 -6.74 15.09
C LEU A 413 -4.92 -6.47 15.07
N PRO A 414 -4.07 -7.29 14.42
CA PRO A 414 -2.65 -6.98 14.34
C PRO A 414 -2.36 -5.68 13.58
N ALA A 415 -3.07 -5.40 12.48
CA ALA A 415 -2.89 -4.15 11.75
C ALA A 415 -3.22 -2.92 12.62
N ALA A 416 -4.28 -2.98 13.42
CA ALA A 416 -4.62 -1.94 14.38
C ALA A 416 -3.57 -1.76 15.49
N ILE A 417 -2.91 -2.86 15.92
CA ILE A 417 -1.80 -2.78 16.88
C ILE A 417 -0.59 -2.10 16.23
N GLY A 418 -0.24 -2.47 15.00
CA GLY A 418 0.89 -1.85 14.28
C GLY A 418 0.68 -0.37 13.97
N ALA A 419 -0.58 0.03 13.75
CA ALA A 419 -0.97 1.42 13.49
C ALA A 419 -0.88 2.35 14.72
N LYS A 420 -0.87 1.77 15.93
CA LYS A 420 -0.92 2.49 17.21
C LYS A 420 0.46 2.56 17.86
#